data_AF-A0A9D7CA40-F1
#
_entry.id   AF-A0A9D7CA40-F1
#
_cell.length_a   1.000
_cell.length_b   1.000
_cell.length_c   1.000
_cell.angle_alpha   90.00
_cell.angle_beta   90.00
_cell.angle_gamma   90.00
#
_symmetry.space_group_name_H-M   'P 1'
#
loop_
_entity.id
_entity.type
_entity.pdbx_description
1 polymer ?
#
loop_
_entity_poly.entity_id
_entity_poly.type
_entity_poly.pdbx_seq_one_letter_code
_entity_poly.pdbx_strand_id
1 'polypeptide(L)'
;MAPLVGEPVVVSIDRALRDSMAEVVYALRTLLHTAGLATRLEWFTEGACPDVYYGPRRDVAARISIPSVGWPFASAPARHPQGTVDAFGLPFLVFPDATPTAGTHENERVRYPSDIVFASYWILTGAVEPTYPRSRMDDLDLDASVLVRDDLLARPIVSLYAAHLRAVLDPTGQRALPWEWEADGSQVAFAFSHDVDYPELIRPIEVLRVLQDRGPRGAGLALRVATGRSHFWTFHEWSPLTARHGTRSCFYFMARQGSLLQYAMGTPDDFYDVRTPRFQRLFAELRDAGCEIGLHASYHAHRSADTLRGEVQRIAEAAGVECAGNRHHYWHLDPAAPNETLRRHAEAGLQYDSSLGLEYYPGFRRGICHPFRVFHEGRRAPLPIVQLPPAWMDDHFDRRLARNGITDPDAAARRLLDVARATRGIVVVDYHSRGMNADFYPRYGPWLDQFALRHLDSSVCGMTPGEIHRAFLAREELLERASVDTTSPSPLAVTPRSAPSPSTSAVP
;
A
#
# COMPACT_ATOMS: atom_id res chain seq x y z
N MET A 1 -21.41 21.33 3.43
CA MET A 1 -20.63 21.94 2.33
C MET A 1 -19.51 20.97 1.99
N ALA A 2 -19.24 20.70 0.71
CA ALA A 2 -18.04 19.94 0.35
C ALA A 2 -16.80 20.69 0.85
N PRO A 3 -15.77 20.00 1.38
CA PRO A 3 -14.54 20.66 1.80
C PRO A 3 -13.90 21.36 0.59
N LEU A 4 -13.55 22.64 0.76
CA LEU A 4 -12.94 23.44 -0.29
C LEU A 4 -11.45 23.14 -0.37
N VAL A 5 -10.97 22.81 -1.57
CA VAL A 5 -9.53 22.75 -1.86
C VAL A 5 -9.01 24.18 -1.93
N GLY A 6 -7.96 24.51 -1.19
CA GLY A 6 -7.38 25.85 -1.22
C GLY A 6 -6.52 26.09 -2.46
N GLU A 7 -5.81 27.23 -2.48
CA GLU A 7 -5.04 27.64 -3.66
C GLU A 7 -3.92 26.63 -4.01
N PRO A 8 -3.84 26.19 -5.29
CA PRO A 8 -2.82 25.24 -5.73
C PRO A 8 -1.39 25.72 -5.45
N VAL A 9 -0.52 24.77 -5.10
CA VAL A 9 0.92 24.99 -4.92
C VAL A 9 1.59 25.21 -6.27
N VAL A 10 2.26 26.34 -6.44
CA VAL A 10 3.02 26.62 -7.66
C VAL A 10 4.33 25.85 -7.62
N VAL A 11 4.47 24.85 -8.50
CA VAL A 11 5.67 24.03 -8.62
C VAL A 11 6.34 24.34 -9.95
N SER A 12 7.47 25.02 -9.90
CA SER A 12 8.27 25.27 -11.09
C SER A 12 9.36 24.20 -11.27
N ILE A 13 9.39 23.59 -12.45
CA ILE A 13 10.31 22.50 -12.81
C ILE A 13 11.34 23.03 -13.80
N ASP A 14 12.63 22.74 -13.58
CA ASP A 14 13.68 23.12 -14.51
C ASP A 14 13.61 22.32 -15.83
N ARG A 15 13.85 23.00 -16.96
CA ARG A 15 13.80 22.40 -18.32
C ARG A 15 14.84 21.31 -18.55
N ALA A 16 15.87 21.21 -17.72
CA ALA A 16 16.81 20.09 -17.73
C ALA A 16 16.11 18.72 -17.51
N LEU A 17 14.92 18.71 -16.90
CA LEU A 17 14.20 17.50 -16.54
C LEU A 17 13.18 17.03 -17.58
N ARG A 18 13.09 17.71 -18.73
CA ARG A 18 12.06 17.48 -19.76
C ARG A 18 11.93 16.03 -20.23
N ASP A 19 13.03 15.27 -20.22
CA ASP A 19 13.04 13.90 -20.72
C ASP A 19 12.49 12.89 -19.67
N SER A 20 12.40 13.30 -18.40
CA SER A 20 11.90 12.50 -17.26
C SER A 20 10.58 13.04 -16.69
N MET A 21 9.79 13.78 -17.47
CA MET A 21 8.59 14.46 -16.94
C MET A 21 7.53 13.51 -16.41
N ALA A 22 7.35 12.32 -17.00
CA ALA A 22 6.39 11.35 -16.50
C ALA A 22 6.70 10.92 -15.06
N GLU A 23 7.98 10.66 -14.78
CA GLU A 23 8.47 10.22 -13.49
C GLU A 23 8.50 11.37 -12.47
N VAL A 24 8.92 12.56 -12.90
CA VAL A 24 8.94 13.77 -12.08
C VAL A 24 7.53 14.18 -11.66
N VAL A 25 6.58 14.22 -12.61
CA VAL A 25 5.16 14.53 -12.33
C VAL A 25 4.57 13.48 -11.41
N TYR A 26 4.82 12.19 -11.64
CA TYR A 26 4.35 11.13 -10.77
C TYR A 26 4.84 11.30 -9.32
N ALA A 27 6.13 11.50 -9.11
CA ALA A 27 6.70 11.63 -7.77
C ALA A 27 6.23 12.92 -7.07
N LEU A 28 6.23 14.06 -7.76
CA LEU A 28 5.75 15.33 -7.21
C LEU A 28 4.26 15.28 -6.87
N ARG A 29 3.42 14.75 -7.76
CA ARG A 29 1.99 14.58 -7.49
C ARG A 29 1.76 13.64 -6.33
N THR A 30 2.47 12.51 -6.25
CA THR A 30 2.33 11.58 -5.11
C THR A 30 2.67 12.28 -3.79
N LEU A 31 3.78 13.01 -3.72
CA LEU A 31 4.18 13.77 -2.53
C LEU A 31 3.16 14.85 -2.14
N LEU A 32 2.74 15.68 -3.09
CA LEU A 32 1.87 16.82 -2.84
C LEU A 32 0.41 16.40 -2.60
N HIS A 33 -0.08 15.38 -3.31
CA HIS A 33 -1.40 14.82 -3.04
C HIS A 33 -1.45 14.11 -1.70
N THR A 34 -0.39 13.39 -1.31
CA THR A 34 -0.31 12.85 0.06
C THR A 34 -0.39 13.98 1.10
N ALA A 35 0.30 15.11 0.84
CA ALA A 35 0.22 16.33 1.65
C ALA A 35 -1.15 17.05 1.60
N GLY A 36 -2.04 16.67 0.68
CA GLY A 36 -3.36 17.28 0.47
C GLY A 36 -3.37 18.53 -0.36
N LEU A 37 -2.31 18.79 -1.10
CA LEU A 37 -2.10 20.02 -1.83
C LEU A 37 -2.39 19.80 -3.32
N ALA A 38 -3.31 20.59 -3.87
CA ALA A 38 -3.46 20.73 -5.31
C ALA A 38 -2.21 21.43 -5.88
N THR A 39 -1.92 21.22 -7.15
CA THR A 39 -0.66 21.65 -7.77
C THR A 39 -0.87 22.43 -9.06
N ARG A 40 -0.08 23.47 -9.26
CA ARG A 40 0.12 24.13 -10.55
C ARG A 40 1.54 23.83 -11.00
N LEU A 41 1.71 22.89 -11.90
CA LEU A 41 3.01 22.53 -12.47
C LEU A 41 3.32 23.44 -13.65
N GLU A 42 4.50 24.08 -13.63
CA GLU A 42 4.94 24.97 -14.71
C GLU A 42 6.45 24.86 -14.95
N TRP A 43 6.89 25.29 -16.14
CA TRP A 43 8.32 25.39 -16.43
C TRP A 43 8.89 26.58 -15.68
N PHE A 44 10.03 26.38 -15.00
CA PHE A 44 10.70 27.47 -14.32
C PHE A 44 11.15 28.56 -15.30
N THR A 45 10.91 29.81 -14.91
CA THR A 45 11.35 31.02 -15.60
C THR A 45 12.24 31.84 -14.69
N GLU A 46 13.27 32.47 -15.26
CA GLU A 46 14.24 33.24 -14.46
C GLU A 46 13.55 34.43 -13.77
N GLY A 47 13.85 34.62 -12.48
CA GLY A 47 13.19 35.62 -11.64
C GLY A 47 11.86 35.16 -11.00
N ALA A 48 11.37 33.95 -11.29
CA ALA A 48 10.19 33.41 -10.62
C ALA A 48 10.47 33.07 -9.14
N CYS A 49 9.43 33.25 -8.31
CA CYS A 49 9.43 32.92 -6.88
C CYS A 49 8.33 31.89 -6.56
N PRO A 50 8.46 30.64 -7.01
CA PRO A 50 7.41 29.62 -6.82
C PRO A 50 7.34 29.14 -5.37
N ASP A 51 6.25 28.47 -5.01
CA ASP A 51 6.15 27.74 -3.74
C ASP A 51 7.23 26.64 -3.68
N VAL A 52 7.35 25.86 -4.76
CA VAL A 52 8.32 24.77 -4.88
C VAL A 52 9.11 24.94 -6.17
N TYR A 53 10.43 24.88 -6.06
CA TYR A 53 11.32 24.75 -7.21
C TYR A 53 12.00 23.38 -7.19
N TYR A 54 11.96 22.66 -8.31
CA TYR A 54 12.69 21.41 -8.51
C TYR A 54 13.64 21.52 -9.71
N GLY A 55 14.94 21.43 -9.45
CA GLY A 55 15.96 21.54 -10.48
C GLY A 55 17.39 21.73 -9.96
N PRO A 56 18.38 21.90 -10.84
CA PRO A 56 19.81 21.97 -10.47
C PRO A 56 20.25 23.32 -9.90
N ARG A 57 19.52 24.41 -10.19
CA ARG A 57 19.85 25.77 -9.72
C ARG A 57 19.73 25.89 -8.20
N ARG A 58 20.67 26.61 -7.58
CA ARG A 58 20.77 26.72 -6.10
C ARG A 58 20.29 28.04 -5.54
N ASP A 59 20.10 29.05 -6.37
CA ASP A 59 19.82 30.44 -5.99
C ASP A 59 18.38 30.88 -6.28
N VAL A 60 17.49 29.93 -6.56
CA VAL A 60 16.07 30.22 -6.80
C VAL A 60 15.40 30.70 -5.51
N ALA A 61 14.62 31.77 -5.65
CA ALA A 61 13.85 32.40 -4.57
C ALA A 61 12.52 31.67 -4.31
N ALA A 62 12.57 30.35 -4.12
CA ALA A 62 11.40 29.53 -3.81
C ALA A 62 11.22 29.32 -2.31
N ARG A 63 9.99 29.06 -1.86
CA ARG A 63 9.71 28.67 -0.47
C ARG A 63 10.33 27.32 -0.14
N ILE A 64 10.26 26.36 -1.07
CA ILE A 64 10.98 25.09 -0.99
C ILE A 64 11.84 24.93 -2.24
N SER A 65 13.13 24.68 -2.05
CA SER A 65 14.04 24.30 -3.12
C SER A 65 14.45 22.83 -2.96
N ILE A 66 14.10 22.02 -3.96
CA ILE A 66 14.50 20.61 -4.04
C ILE A 66 15.60 20.50 -5.09
N PRO A 67 16.84 20.15 -4.71
CA PRO A 67 17.91 19.98 -5.68
C PRO A 67 17.61 18.77 -6.55
N SER A 68 17.83 18.90 -7.86
CA SER A 68 17.83 17.74 -8.76
C SER A 68 19.23 17.16 -8.91
N VAL A 69 19.35 15.83 -8.84
CA VAL A 69 20.59 15.11 -9.18
C VAL A 69 20.90 15.12 -10.68
N GLY A 70 19.94 15.53 -11.52
CA GLY A 70 20.10 15.61 -12.98
C GLY A 70 20.25 14.26 -13.68
N TRP A 71 20.05 13.15 -12.97
CA TRP A 71 20.10 11.81 -13.53
C TRP A 71 18.79 11.47 -14.28
N PRO A 72 18.86 10.68 -15.36
CA PRO A 72 17.66 10.08 -15.93
C PRO A 72 16.98 9.19 -14.87
N PHE A 73 15.67 9.33 -14.71
CA PHE A 73 14.92 8.49 -13.75
C PHE A 73 14.96 7.01 -14.12
N ALA A 74 15.14 6.69 -15.40
CA ALA A 74 15.41 5.32 -15.88
C ALA A 74 16.69 4.69 -15.30
N SER A 75 17.60 5.47 -14.72
CA SER A 75 18.79 4.94 -14.03
C SER A 75 18.52 4.47 -12.60
N ALA A 76 17.32 4.68 -12.05
CA ALA A 76 16.98 4.30 -10.68
C ALA A 76 17.28 2.82 -10.32
N PRO A 77 17.05 1.82 -11.20
CA PRO A 77 17.37 0.42 -10.90
C PRO A 77 18.86 0.13 -10.70
N ALA A 78 19.75 1.00 -11.19
CA ALA A 78 21.20 0.84 -11.05
C ALA A 78 21.77 1.61 -9.84
N ARG A 79 20.92 2.30 -9.07
CA ARG A 79 21.35 3.21 -8.01
C ARG A 79 20.88 2.72 -6.65
N HIS A 80 21.84 2.24 -5.87
CA HIS A 80 21.60 1.80 -4.50
C HIS A 80 22.02 2.90 -3.52
N PRO A 81 21.11 3.46 -2.72
CA PRO A 81 21.48 4.40 -1.68
C PRO A 81 22.50 3.77 -0.71
N GLN A 82 23.53 4.53 -0.36
CA GLN A 82 24.62 4.10 0.52
C GLN A 82 24.30 4.35 2.00
N GLY A 83 23.34 5.22 2.28
CA GLY A 83 22.86 5.54 3.61
C GLY A 83 21.91 6.72 3.59
N THR A 84 21.71 7.28 4.78
CA THR A 84 20.86 8.44 5.00
C THR A 84 21.62 9.57 5.67
N VAL A 85 21.16 10.80 5.43
CA VAL A 85 21.51 11.98 6.21
C VAL A 85 20.24 12.53 6.82
N ASP A 86 20.26 12.85 8.12
CA ASP A 86 19.11 13.47 8.77
C ASP A 86 19.14 14.99 8.58
N ALA A 87 18.01 15.55 8.17
CA ALA A 87 17.75 16.99 8.16
C ALA A 87 16.28 17.23 8.51
N PHE A 88 15.96 18.29 9.26
CA PHE A 88 14.59 18.59 9.69
C PHE A 88 13.90 17.45 10.46
N GLY A 89 14.66 16.54 11.08
CA GLY A 89 14.15 15.32 11.72
C GLY A 89 13.74 14.21 10.75
N LEU A 90 14.10 14.33 9.47
CA LEU A 90 13.74 13.41 8.40
C LEU A 90 15.00 12.73 7.82
N PRO A 91 14.91 11.44 7.45
CA PRO A 91 16.01 10.76 6.77
C PRO A 91 15.98 11.11 5.28
N PHE A 92 17.11 11.51 4.71
CA PHE A 92 17.29 11.77 3.28
C PHE A 92 18.22 10.73 2.67
N LEU A 93 17.75 10.02 1.63
CA LEU A 93 18.56 9.03 0.94
C LEU A 93 19.79 9.68 0.29
N VAL A 94 20.95 9.06 0.47
CA VAL A 94 22.22 9.43 -0.14
C VAL A 94 22.59 8.38 -1.18
N PHE A 95 22.54 8.76 -2.44
CA PHE A 95 22.91 7.91 -3.57
C PHE A 95 24.40 8.06 -3.93
N PRO A 96 25.03 7.03 -4.51
CA PRO A 96 26.37 7.14 -5.08
C PRO A 96 26.43 8.31 -6.07
N ASP A 97 27.55 9.04 -6.06
CA ASP A 97 27.79 10.21 -6.92
C ASP A 97 26.87 11.41 -6.68
N ALA A 98 25.96 11.35 -5.69
CA ALA A 98 25.27 12.53 -5.18
C ALA A 98 26.03 13.08 -3.97
N THR A 99 26.30 14.39 -3.96
CA THR A 99 26.84 15.08 -2.78
C THR A 99 25.68 15.78 -2.07
N PRO A 100 25.15 15.21 -0.96
CA PRO A 100 24.13 15.89 -0.19
C PRO A 100 24.68 17.22 0.33
N THR A 101 23.82 18.23 0.35
CA THR A 101 24.12 19.54 0.95
C THR A 101 23.59 19.58 2.38
N ALA A 102 23.96 20.60 3.16
CA ALA A 102 23.27 20.86 4.41
C ALA A 102 21.86 21.35 4.11
N GLY A 103 20.84 20.71 4.69
CA GLY A 103 19.48 21.25 4.65
C GLY A 103 19.44 22.58 5.40
N THR A 104 18.83 23.61 4.81
CA THR A 104 18.70 24.92 5.46
C THR A 104 17.24 25.32 5.61
N HIS A 105 16.94 26.05 6.68
CA HIS A 105 15.66 26.69 6.91
C HIS A 105 15.93 28.13 7.37
N GLU A 106 15.77 29.09 6.47
CA GLU A 106 16.09 30.50 6.69
C GLU A 106 15.00 31.37 6.06
N ASN A 107 14.52 32.39 6.79
CA ASN A 107 13.50 33.33 6.29
C ASN A 107 12.30 32.63 5.63
N GLU A 108 11.76 31.59 6.28
CA GLU A 108 10.64 30.76 5.80
C GLU A 108 10.91 29.99 4.49
N ARG A 109 12.17 29.96 4.05
CA ARG A 109 12.63 29.17 2.90
C ARG A 109 13.36 27.93 3.35
N VAL A 110 12.99 26.80 2.76
CA VAL A 110 13.59 25.50 3.01
C VAL A 110 14.38 25.05 1.78
N ARG A 111 15.62 24.61 2.00
CA ARG A 111 16.43 23.93 0.98
C ARG A 111 16.68 22.50 1.43
N TYR A 112 16.24 21.53 0.63
CA TYR A 112 16.46 20.13 0.95
C TYR A 112 17.90 19.70 0.66
N PRO A 113 18.46 18.81 1.49
CA PRO A 113 19.84 18.35 1.35
C PRO A 113 20.04 17.46 0.11
N SER A 114 19.01 16.75 -0.34
CA SER A 114 19.05 15.84 -1.49
C SER A 114 17.74 15.83 -2.29
N ASP A 115 17.77 15.14 -3.44
CA ASP A 115 16.66 15.03 -4.38
C ASP A 115 15.57 14.08 -3.87
N ILE A 116 14.60 14.63 -3.13
CA ILE A 116 13.48 13.84 -2.63
C ILE A 116 12.53 13.36 -3.73
N VAL A 117 12.54 13.98 -4.91
CA VAL A 117 11.66 13.58 -6.03
C VAL A 117 12.19 12.29 -6.63
N PHE A 118 13.50 12.23 -6.90
CA PHE A 118 14.17 11.01 -7.33
C PHE A 118 14.11 9.92 -6.25
N ALA A 119 14.37 10.26 -4.98
CA ALA A 119 14.29 9.31 -3.87
C ALA A 119 12.88 8.72 -3.70
N SER A 120 11.84 9.55 -3.82
CA SER A 120 10.44 9.10 -3.74
C SER A 120 10.09 8.20 -4.92
N TYR A 121 10.46 8.58 -6.14
CA TYR A 121 10.29 7.71 -7.31
C TYR A 121 10.96 6.35 -7.09
N TRP A 122 12.24 6.36 -6.67
CA TRP A 122 13.04 5.16 -6.47
C TRP A 122 12.37 4.16 -5.50
N ILE A 123 11.85 4.63 -4.37
CA ILE A 123 11.22 3.75 -3.37
C ILE A 123 9.78 3.39 -3.73
N LEU A 124 9.01 4.29 -4.36
CA LEU A 124 7.62 4.04 -4.77
C LEU A 124 7.53 2.99 -5.88
N THR A 125 8.48 2.99 -6.81
CA THR A 125 8.57 1.94 -7.84
C THR A 125 9.31 0.70 -7.33
N GLY A 126 10.03 0.85 -6.20
CA GLY A 126 11.11 -0.01 -5.72
C GLY A 126 12.01 -0.46 -6.84
N ALA A 127 12.65 0.53 -7.46
CA ALA A 127 13.46 0.39 -8.65
C ALA A 127 14.54 -0.71 -8.55
N VAL A 128 15.04 -0.96 -7.34
CA VAL A 128 16.08 -1.98 -7.07
C VAL A 128 15.54 -3.27 -6.48
N GLU A 129 14.23 -3.40 -6.20
CA GLU A 129 13.67 -4.62 -5.63
C GLU A 129 14.00 -5.89 -6.43
N PRO A 130 14.02 -5.89 -7.78
CA PRO A 130 14.43 -7.06 -8.56
C PRO A 130 15.87 -7.52 -8.32
N THR A 131 16.71 -6.69 -7.69
CA THR A 131 18.12 -7.01 -7.42
C THR A 131 18.37 -7.58 -6.02
N TYR A 132 17.38 -7.50 -5.12
CA TYR A 132 17.53 -8.02 -3.77
C TYR A 132 17.53 -9.56 -3.74
N PRO A 133 18.27 -10.19 -2.80
CA PRO A 133 18.19 -11.63 -2.60
C PRO A 133 16.77 -12.06 -2.25
N ARG A 134 16.43 -13.31 -2.59
CA ARG A 134 15.10 -13.86 -2.36
C ARG A 134 15.13 -15.24 -1.73
N SER A 135 14.07 -15.56 -0.99
CA SER A 135 13.82 -16.89 -0.45
C SER A 135 13.43 -17.87 -1.58
N ARG A 136 13.25 -19.15 -1.25
CA ARG A 136 12.70 -20.14 -2.19
C ARG A 136 11.24 -19.86 -2.58
N MET A 137 10.50 -19.14 -1.73
CA MET A 137 9.11 -18.72 -1.97
C MET A 137 9.05 -17.31 -2.59
N ASP A 138 10.18 -16.82 -3.11
CA ASP A 138 10.34 -15.51 -3.74
C ASP A 138 10.17 -14.29 -2.80
N ASP A 139 10.20 -14.51 -1.48
CA ASP A 139 10.16 -13.44 -0.49
C ASP A 139 11.41 -12.56 -0.56
N LEU A 140 11.26 -11.24 -0.40
CA LEU A 140 12.38 -10.30 -0.37
C LEU A 140 13.21 -10.43 0.91
N ASP A 141 14.52 -10.61 0.76
CA ASP A 141 15.49 -10.43 1.84
C ASP A 141 16.08 -9.02 1.77
N LEU A 142 15.86 -8.23 2.81
CA LEU A 142 16.27 -6.83 2.89
C LEU A 142 17.39 -6.59 3.90
N ASP A 143 17.98 -7.63 4.49
CA ASP A 143 18.93 -7.50 5.61
C ASP A 143 20.13 -6.60 5.28
N ALA A 144 20.65 -6.71 4.05
CA ALA A 144 21.78 -5.90 3.59
C ALA A 144 21.38 -4.53 3.03
N SER A 145 20.07 -4.24 2.94
CA SER A 145 19.57 -3.00 2.36
C SER A 145 19.70 -1.82 3.34
N VAL A 146 19.79 -0.61 2.79
CA VAL A 146 19.65 0.63 3.59
C VAL A 146 18.31 0.68 4.33
N LEU A 147 17.27 0.01 3.81
CA LEU A 147 15.93 0.09 4.35
C LEU A 147 15.84 -0.56 5.74
N VAL A 148 16.55 -1.66 5.94
CA VAL A 148 16.67 -2.32 7.25
C VAL A 148 17.75 -1.66 8.10
N ARG A 149 18.95 -1.44 7.52
CA ARG A 149 20.10 -0.91 8.25
C ARG A 149 19.86 0.47 8.88
N ASP A 150 19.14 1.35 8.17
CA ASP A 150 18.86 2.72 8.61
C ASP A 150 17.41 2.86 9.18
N ASP A 151 16.75 1.75 9.51
CA ASP A 151 15.39 1.69 10.08
C ASP A 151 14.31 2.44 9.25
N LEU A 152 14.38 2.33 7.92
CA LEU A 152 13.46 3.02 7.02
C LEU A 152 12.15 2.26 6.75
N LEU A 153 12.09 0.96 7.05
CA LEU A 153 10.84 0.19 6.91
C LEU A 153 9.75 0.71 7.86
N ALA A 154 10.13 1.15 9.06
CA ALA A 154 9.22 1.78 10.03
C ALA A 154 9.12 3.31 9.87
N ARG A 155 9.91 3.91 8.96
CA ARG A 155 9.93 5.36 8.69
C ARG A 155 9.60 5.59 7.21
N PRO A 156 8.31 5.56 6.81
CA PRO A 156 7.88 5.71 5.42
C PRO A 156 8.27 7.10 4.88
N ILE A 157 9.45 7.19 4.26
CA ILE A 157 10.10 8.45 3.89
C ILE A 157 9.24 9.33 2.98
N VAL A 158 8.43 8.74 2.10
CA VAL A 158 7.54 9.49 1.21
C VAL A 158 6.43 10.17 2.01
N SER A 159 5.83 9.46 2.97
CA SER A 159 4.81 10.03 3.87
C SER A 159 5.41 11.09 4.79
N LEU A 160 6.64 10.87 5.27
CA LEU A 160 7.38 11.84 6.08
C LEU A 160 7.70 13.11 5.29
N TYR A 161 8.17 12.99 4.05
CA TYR A 161 8.39 14.14 3.17
C TYR A 161 7.09 14.87 2.86
N ALA A 162 5.99 14.16 2.58
CA ALA A 162 4.68 14.76 2.35
C ALA A 162 4.17 15.54 3.57
N ALA A 163 4.31 14.99 4.78
CA ALA A 163 3.92 15.68 6.01
C ALA A 163 4.74 16.97 6.23
N HIS A 164 6.05 16.93 5.96
CA HIS A 164 6.89 18.12 6.04
C HIS A 164 6.57 19.16 4.96
N LEU A 165 6.29 18.72 3.72
CA LEU A 165 5.79 19.61 2.67
C LEU A 165 4.49 20.28 3.09
N ARG A 166 3.53 19.56 3.68
CA ARG A 166 2.29 20.13 4.21
C ARG A 166 2.57 21.19 5.27
N ALA A 167 3.42 20.88 6.24
CA ALA A 167 3.76 21.78 7.34
C ALA A 167 4.41 23.09 6.85
N VAL A 168 5.27 23.01 5.84
CA VAL A 168 5.93 24.18 5.27
C VAL A 168 5.01 24.95 4.32
N LEU A 169 4.23 24.29 3.47
CA LEU A 169 3.44 24.94 2.40
C LEU A 169 2.06 25.43 2.85
N ASP A 170 1.53 24.88 3.94
CA ASP A 170 0.21 25.21 4.49
C ASP A 170 0.24 25.41 6.01
N PRO A 171 1.02 26.37 6.53
CA PRO A 171 1.13 26.60 7.98
C PRO A 171 -0.21 27.05 8.60
N THR A 172 -1.13 27.57 7.79
CA THR A 172 -2.46 28.04 8.23
C THR A 172 -3.52 26.95 8.19
N GLY A 173 -3.26 25.79 7.58
CA GLY A 173 -4.24 24.72 7.39
C GLY A 173 -5.39 25.08 6.44
N GLN A 174 -5.16 25.99 5.48
CA GLN A 174 -6.18 26.52 4.57
C GLN A 174 -6.05 25.98 3.14
N ARG A 175 -4.91 25.37 2.80
CA ARG A 175 -4.65 24.83 1.45
C ARG A 175 -4.93 23.34 1.36
N ALA A 176 -4.47 22.59 2.36
CA ALA A 176 -4.49 21.14 2.33
C ALA A 176 -5.92 20.60 2.52
N LEU A 177 -6.37 19.78 1.58
CA LEU A 177 -7.60 19.01 1.73
C LEU A 177 -7.34 17.88 2.75
N PRO A 178 -8.04 17.84 3.90
CA PRO A 178 -7.90 16.75 4.86
C PRO A 178 -8.37 15.41 4.27
N TRP A 179 -7.90 14.31 4.83
CA TRP A 179 -8.47 12.99 4.55
C TRP A 179 -9.85 12.85 5.17
N GLU A 180 -10.67 11.94 4.65
CA GLU A 180 -12.00 11.64 5.21
C GLU A 180 -11.90 11.14 6.65
N TRP A 181 -10.89 10.30 6.95
CA TRP A 181 -10.61 9.81 8.30
C TRP A 181 -9.99 10.85 9.23
N GLU A 182 -9.72 12.07 8.76
CA GLU A 182 -9.40 13.18 9.66
C GLU A 182 -10.69 13.86 10.19
N ALA A 183 -11.87 13.44 9.71
CA ALA A 183 -13.13 13.84 10.29
C ALA A 183 -13.17 13.51 11.79
N ASP A 184 -13.85 14.35 12.55
CA ASP A 184 -14.05 14.20 14.00
C ASP A 184 -12.75 14.14 14.83
N GLY A 185 -11.64 14.69 14.29
CA GLY A 185 -10.38 14.85 15.00
C GLY A 185 -9.47 13.63 14.99
N SER A 186 -9.84 12.58 14.25
CA SER A 186 -8.99 11.41 14.00
C SER A 186 -7.72 11.80 13.24
N GLN A 187 -6.67 11.00 13.40
CA GLN A 187 -5.33 11.25 12.86
C GLN A 187 -4.83 10.12 11.97
N VAL A 188 -5.45 8.94 12.01
CA VAL A 188 -5.03 7.76 11.26
C VAL A 188 -6.24 6.89 10.95
N ALA A 189 -6.28 6.27 9.77
CA ALA A 189 -7.23 5.20 9.49
C ALA A 189 -6.62 3.83 9.85
N PHE A 190 -7.40 2.95 10.47
CA PHE A 190 -6.96 1.60 10.83
C PHE A 190 -7.90 0.55 10.25
N ALA A 191 -7.33 -0.41 9.50
CA ALA A 191 -8.08 -1.47 8.85
C ALA A 191 -7.66 -2.85 9.36
N PHE A 192 -8.65 -3.58 9.88
CA PHE A 192 -8.52 -4.99 10.26
C PHE A 192 -8.84 -5.86 9.05
N SER A 193 -7.81 -6.45 8.46
CA SER A 193 -7.97 -7.29 7.28
C SER A 193 -7.38 -8.67 7.49
N HIS A 194 -7.97 -9.66 6.81
CA HIS A 194 -7.69 -11.06 7.09
C HIS A 194 -7.54 -11.89 5.84
N ASP A 195 -6.49 -12.69 5.80
CA ASP A 195 -6.30 -13.72 4.79
C ASP A 195 -6.98 -15.01 5.22
N VAL A 196 -7.84 -15.54 4.35
CA VAL A 196 -8.62 -16.74 4.65
C VAL A 196 -7.85 -17.97 4.20
N ASP A 197 -6.87 -18.31 5.04
CA ASP A 197 -6.01 -19.48 4.85
C ASP A 197 -6.39 -20.65 5.77
N TYR A 198 -6.59 -21.82 5.17
CA TYR A 198 -6.92 -23.08 5.85
C TYR A 198 -8.06 -22.94 6.90
N PRO A 199 -9.23 -22.33 6.55
CA PRO A 199 -10.34 -22.11 7.49
C PRO A 199 -11.03 -23.42 7.90
N GLU A 200 -10.90 -24.48 7.09
CA GLU A 200 -11.46 -25.80 7.33
C GLU A 200 -10.37 -26.79 7.73
N LEU A 201 -10.20 -26.95 9.04
CA LEU A 201 -9.19 -27.83 9.63
C LEU A 201 -9.46 -29.31 9.28
N ILE A 202 -8.50 -29.96 8.60
CA ILE A 202 -8.55 -31.40 8.29
C ILE A 202 -8.21 -32.20 9.55
N ARG A 203 -9.23 -32.47 10.38
CA ARG A 203 -9.07 -32.98 11.76
C ARG A 203 -8.14 -34.18 11.91
N PRO A 204 -8.21 -35.26 11.10
CA PRO A 204 -7.33 -36.40 11.29
C PRO A 204 -5.85 -36.07 11.07
N ILE A 205 -5.56 -35.25 10.04
CA ILE A 205 -4.21 -34.79 9.72
C ILE A 205 -3.69 -33.90 10.84
N GLU A 206 -4.53 -32.98 11.32
CA GLU A 206 -4.12 -32.02 12.35
C GLU A 206 -3.93 -32.69 13.72
N VAL A 207 -4.75 -33.67 14.09
CA VAL A 207 -4.54 -34.49 15.29
C VAL A 207 -3.18 -35.17 15.22
N LEU A 208 -2.83 -35.76 14.06
CA LEU A 208 -1.53 -36.39 13.86
C LEU A 208 -0.38 -35.36 14.01
N ARG A 209 -0.48 -34.20 13.37
CA ARG A 209 0.51 -33.12 13.47
C ARG A 209 0.71 -32.65 14.91
N VAL A 210 -0.38 -32.37 15.63
CA VAL A 210 -0.33 -31.95 17.05
C VAL A 210 0.38 -32.98 17.92
N LEU A 211 0.11 -34.27 17.73
CA LEU A 211 0.76 -35.35 18.49
C LEU A 211 2.22 -35.55 18.08
N GLN A 212 2.57 -35.34 16.81
CA GLN A 212 3.95 -35.37 16.32
C GLN A 212 4.78 -34.21 16.91
N ASP A 213 4.24 -32.99 16.88
CA ASP A 213 4.96 -31.79 17.29
C ASP A 213 5.06 -31.65 18.82
N ARG A 214 3.98 -31.99 19.55
CA ARG A 214 3.87 -31.75 21.01
C ARG A 214 3.93 -33.04 21.85
N GLY A 215 3.97 -34.21 21.22
CA GLY A 215 3.98 -35.50 21.93
C GLY A 215 2.76 -35.68 22.85
N PRO A 216 2.91 -36.41 23.98
CA PRO A 216 1.83 -36.61 24.95
C PRO A 216 1.24 -35.31 25.52
N ARG A 217 2.03 -34.21 25.57
CA ARG A 217 1.55 -32.89 26.02
C ARG A 217 0.51 -32.31 25.07
N GLY A 218 0.47 -32.75 23.82
CA GLY A 218 -0.52 -32.36 22.82
C GLY A 218 -1.87 -33.08 22.95
N ALA A 219 -2.01 -34.12 23.77
CA ALA A 219 -3.20 -34.97 23.80
C ALA A 219 -4.51 -34.21 24.09
N GLY A 220 -4.46 -33.22 25.00
CA GLY A 220 -5.62 -32.37 25.30
C GLY A 220 -6.06 -31.51 24.12
N LEU A 221 -5.11 -30.95 23.37
CA LEU A 221 -5.40 -30.20 22.14
C LEU A 221 -5.90 -31.14 21.04
N ALA A 222 -5.24 -32.28 20.84
CA ALA A 222 -5.67 -33.30 19.89
C ALA A 222 -7.13 -33.72 20.12
N LEU A 223 -7.54 -33.91 21.38
CA LEU A 223 -8.93 -34.19 21.73
C LEU A 223 -9.88 -33.02 21.39
N ARG A 224 -9.47 -31.77 21.66
CA ARG A 224 -10.28 -30.59 21.27
C ARG A 224 -10.44 -30.47 19.76
N VAL A 225 -9.38 -30.74 18.99
CA VAL A 225 -9.44 -30.78 17.52
C VAL A 225 -10.37 -31.90 17.04
N ALA A 226 -10.20 -33.12 17.57
CA ALA A 226 -11.02 -34.28 17.20
C ALA A 226 -12.52 -34.03 17.46
N THR A 227 -12.84 -33.47 18.63
CA THR A 227 -14.21 -33.13 19.04
C THR A 227 -14.76 -31.88 18.36
N GLY A 228 -13.92 -31.10 17.66
CA GLY A 228 -14.30 -29.84 17.02
C GLY A 228 -14.43 -28.65 17.96
N ARG A 229 -14.04 -28.80 19.24
CA ARG A 229 -13.95 -27.68 20.20
C ARG A 229 -12.84 -26.68 19.86
N SER A 230 -11.83 -27.11 19.10
CA SER A 230 -10.82 -26.25 18.49
C SER A 230 -10.99 -26.29 16.98
N HIS A 231 -11.17 -25.14 16.34
CA HIS A 231 -11.41 -25.02 14.90
C HIS A 231 -10.81 -23.73 14.32
N PHE A 232 -10.62 -23.68 13.01
CA PHE A 232 -10.13 -22.49 12.30
C PHE A 232 -11.25 -21.63 11.69
N TRP A 233 -12.50 -22.02 11.91
CA TRP A 233 -13.67 -21.26 11.48
C TRP A 233 -14.02 -20.14 12.47
N THR A 234 -13.15 -19.13 12.57
CA THR A 234 -13.19 -18.10 13.63
C THR A 234 -13.62 -16.72 13.13
N PHE A 235 -14.37 -16.64 12.02
CA PHE A 235 -14.77 -15.39 11.37
C PHE A 235 -15.52 -14.43 12.31
N HIS A 236 -16.50 -14.92 13.06
CA HIS A 236 -17.30 -14.09 13.98
C HIS A 236 -16.53 -13.63 15.23
N GLU A 237 -15.42 -14.29 15.56
CA GLU A 237 -14.60 -13.94 16.73
C GLU A 237 -13.88 -12.60 16.53
N TRP A 238 -13.73 -12.16 15.27
CA TRP A 238 -13.17 -10.85 14.94
C TRP A 238 -14.15 -9.69 15.11
N SER A 239 -15.46 -9.93 15.02
CA SER A 239 -16.47 -8.86 15.04
C SER A 239 -16.48 -8.04 16.34
N PRO A 240 -16.38 -8.63 17.55
CA PRO A 240 -16.32 -7.84 18.78
C PRO A 240 -15.11 -6.93 18.87
N LEU A 241 -13.98 -7.32 18.27
CA LEU A 241 -12.76 -6.50 18.24
C LEU A 241 -12.96 -5.31 17.31
N THR A 242 -13.40 -5.54 16.07
CA THR A 242 -13.55 -4.48 15.07
C THR A 242 -14.66 -3.49 15.42
N ALA A 243 -15.79 -3.98 15.94
CA ALA A 243 -16.91 -3.14 16.37
C ALA A 243 -16.55 -2.18 17.50
N ARG A 244 -15.65 -2.57 18.42
CA ARG A 244 -15.14 -1.68 19.49
C ARG A 244 -14.42 -0.45 18.95
N HIS A 245 -13.87 -0.55 17.74
CA HIS A 245 -13.14 0.53 17.07
C HIS A 245 -13.94 1.11 15.88
N GLY A 246 -15.26 0.94 15.89
CA GLY A 246 -16.16 1.60 14.93
C GLY A 246 -16.07 1.08 13.49
N THR A 247 -15.53 -0.12 13.28
CA THR A 247 -15.29 -0.67 11.94
C THR A 247 -15.71 -2.13 11.82
N ARG A 248 -15.51 -2.70 10.62
CA ARG A 248 -15.74 -4.12 10.32
C ARG A 248 -14.46 -4.76 9.78
N SER A 249 -14.42 -6.08 9.79
CA SER A 249 -13.33 -6.84 9.18
C SER A 249 -13.43 -6.83 7.65
N CYS A 250 -12.27 -6.93 6.99
CA CYS A 250 -12.16 -7.33 5.59
C CYS A 250 -11.58 -8.74 5.51
N PHE A 251 -12.20 -9.62 4.73
CA PHE A 251 -11.72 -11.00 4.53
C PHE A 251 -11.41 -11.23 3.06
N TYR A 252 -10.17 -11.63 2.75
CA TYR A 252 -9.74 -12.02 1.41
C TYR A 252 -9.86 -13.54 1.26
N PHE A 253 -10.69 -13.98 0.31
CA PHE A 253 -10.95 -15.41 0.07
C PHE A 253 -10.32 -15.88 -1.24
N MET A 254 -9.78 -17.08 -1.21
CA MET A 254 -9.22 -17.73 -2.39
C MET A 254 -10.34 -18.29 -3.27
N ALA A 255 -10.36 -17.89 -4.53
CA ALA A 255 -11.35 -18.37 -5.50
C ALA A 255 -11.02 -19.78 -6.00
N ARG A 256 -9.73 -20.08 -6.13
CA ARG A 256 -9.23 -21.35 -6.65
C ARG A 256 -9.18 -22.38 -5.53
N GLN A 257 -9.82 -23.52 -5.76
CA GLN A 257 -9.64 -24.69 -4.92
C GLN A 257 -8.38 -25.45 -5.36
N GLY A 258 -7.35 -25.42 -4.53
CA GLY A 258 -6.15 -26.23 -4.62
C GLY A 258 -6.37 -27.70 -4.22
N SER A 259 -5.28 -28.44 -4.10
CA SER A 259 -5.31 -29.85 -3.69
C SER A 259 -4.03 -30.25 -2.97
N LEU A 260 -4.09 -31.29 -2.14
CA LEU A 260 -2.92 -31.83 -1.43
C LEU A 260 -1.77 -32.19 -2.38
N LEU A 261 -2.08 -32.69 -3.59
CA LEU A 261 -1.07 -33.00 -4.60
C LEU A 261 -0.37 -31.73 -5.11
N GLN A 262 -1.14 -30.67 -5.42
CA GLN A 262 -0.58 -29.39 -5.85
C GLN A 262 0.24 -28.73 -4.74
N TYR A 263 -0.23 -28.80 -3.50
CA TYR A 263 0.50 -28.34 -2.32
C TYR A 263 1.84 -29.06 -2.19
N ALA A 264 1.85 -30.39 -2.30
CA ALA A 264 3.07 -31.19 -2.27
C ALA A 264 4.03 -30.88 -3.44
N MET A 265 3.49 -30.40 -4.58
CA MET A 265 4.28 -29.95 -5.74
C MET A 265 4.69 -28.47 -5.66
N GLY A 266 4.40 -27.77 -4.57
CA GLY A 266 4.83 -26.39 -4.34
C GLY A 266 3.86 -25.31 -4.78
N THR A 267 2.59 -25.64 -5.02
CA THR A 267 1.51 -24.64 -5.19
C THR A 267 0.67 -24.62 -3.92
N PRO A 268 0.90 -23.66 -3.00
CA PRO A 268 0.34 -23.70 -1.65
C PRO A 268 -1.13 -23.30 -1.58
N ASP A 269 -1.87 -23.25 -2.69
CA ASP A 269 -3.28 -22.85 -2.74
C ASP A 269 -4.17 -23.69 -1.81
N ASP A 270 -5.20 -23.03 -1.27
CA ASP A 270 -6.07 -23.57 -0.25
C ASP A 270 -7.06 -24.63 -0.75
N PHE A 271 -7.56 -25.48 0.15
CA PHE A 271 -8.34 -26.67 -0.25
C PHE A 271 -9.85 -26.47 -0.25
N TYR A 272 -10.35 -25.33 0.24
CA TYR A 272 -11.79 -25.07 0.33
C TYR A 272 -12.39 -24.60 -1.01
N ASP A 273 -13.71 -24.73 -1.13
CA ASP A 273 -14.48 -24.17 -2.25
C ASP A 273 -15.51 -23.15 -1.74
N VAL A 274 -15.31 -21.90 -2.16
CA VAL A 274 -16.19 -20.76 -1.85
C VAL A 274 -17.64 -20.96 -2.32
N ARG A 275 -17.88 -21.87 -3.26
CA ARG A 275 -19.23 -22.15 -3.80
C ARG A 275 -20.02 -23.13 -2.94
N THR A 276 -19.40 -23.75 -1.93
CA THR A 276 -20.11 -24.70 -1.07
C THR A 276 -21.20 -24.00 -0.23
N PRO A 277 -22.30 -24.70 0.12
CA PRO A 277 -23.38 -24.10 0.92
C PRO A 277 -22.93 -23.51 2.27
N ARG A 278 -21.82 -24.01 2.82
CA ARG A 278 -21.24 -23.48 4.07
C ARG A 278 -20.66 -22.09 3.87
N PHE A 279 -19.86 -21.88 2.81
CA PHE A 279 -19.32 -20.57 2.47
C PHE A 279 -20.40 -19.60 1.99
N GLN A 280 -21.44 -20.09 1.29
CA GLN A 280 -22.60 -19.27 0.92
C GLN A 280 -23.31 -18.67 2.15
N ARG A 281 -23.47 -19.46 3.22
CA ARG A 281 -24.00 -18.96 4.50
C ARG A 281 -23.04 -17.98 5.16
N LEU A 282 -21.74 -18.29 5.20
CA LEU A 282 -20.73 -17.37 5.72
C LEU A 282 -20.76 -16.02 5.01
N PHE A 283 -20.80 -16.00 3.68
CA PHE A 283 -20.85 -14.76 2.93
C PHE A 283 -22.12 -13.97 3.23
N ALA A 284 -23.27 -14.63 3.42
CA ALA A 284 -24.47 -13.93 3.88
C ALA A 284 -24.27 -13.29 5.25
N GLU A 285 -23.73 -14.03 6.21
CA GLU A 285 -23.44 -13.52 7.56
C GLU A 285 -22.43 -12.37 7.55
N LEU A 286 -21.37 -12.47 6.75
CA LEU A 286 -20.36 -11.42 6.61
C LEU A 286 -20.93 -10.15 5.96
N ARG A 287 -21.76 -10.29 4.92
CA ARG A 287 -22.47 -9.14 4.31
C ARG A 287 -23.43 -8.49 5.29
N ASP A 288 -24.21 -9.28 6.02
CA ASP A 288 -25.16 -8.77 7.02
C ASP A 288 -24.44 -8.02 8.16
N ALA A 289 -23.21 -8.45 8.50
CA ALA A 289 -22.32 -7.76 9.43
C ALA A 289 -21.59 -6.54 8.81
N GLY A 290 -21.78 -6.26 7.51
CA GLY A 290 -21.10 -5.18 6.80
C GLY A 290 -19.60 -5.40 6.58
N CYS A 291 -19.12 -6.64 6.73
CA CYS A 291 -17.72 -6.98 6.46
C CYS A 291 -17.42 -6.86 4.97
N GLU A 292 -16.19 -6.46 4.66
CA GLU A 292 -15.69 -6.45 3.29
C GLU A 292 -15.22 -7.84 2.89
N ILE A 293 -15.50 -8.22 1.63
CA ILE A 293 -15.11 -9.51 1.06
C ILE A 293 -14.30 -9.23 -0.20
N GLY A 294 -13.04 -9.63 -0.19
CA GLY A 294 -12.10 -9.43 -1.28
C GLY A 294 -11.53 -10.74 -1.83
N LEU A 295 -10.70 -10.62 -2.86
CA LEU A 295 -9.97 -11.73 -3.45
C LEU A 295 -8.66 -11.99 -2.70
N HIS A 296 -8.39 -13.25 -2.40
CA HIS A 296 -7.06 -13.75 -2.08
C HIS A 296 -6.51 -14.48 -3.30
N ALA A 297 -5.89 -13.75 -4.23
CA ALA A 297 -5.52 -14.30 -5.53
C ALA A 297 -4.60 -15.53 -5.39
N SER A 298 -4.84 -16.56 -6.21
CA SER A 298 -4.06 -17.80 -6.12
C SER A 298 -2.59 -17.59 -6.43
N TYR A 299 -1.73 -18.45 -5.88
CA TYR A 299 -0.28 -18.23 -5.79
C TYR A 299 0.42 -17.97 -7.13
N HIS A 300 -0.09 -18.53 -8.24
CA HIS A 300 0.49 -18.35 -9.58
C HIS A 300 -0.34 -17.42 -10.49
N ALA A 301 -1.41 -16.80 -9.97
CA ALA A 301 -2.29 -15.94 -10.75
C ALA A 301 -1.59 -14.65 -11.24
N HIS A 302 -0.45 -14.27 -10.63
CA HIS A 302 0.33 -13.09 -11.04
C HIS A 302 0.75 -13.14 -12.52
N ARG A 303 0.76 -14.33 -13.13
CA ARG A 303 1.19 -14.58 -14.50
C ARG A 303 0.11 -14.28 -15.55
N SER A 304 -1.15 -14.12 -15.16
CA SER A 304 -2.28 -14.05 -16.11
C SER A 304 -3.44 -13.19 -15.61
N ALA A 305 -3.72 -12.10 -16.32
CA ALA A 305 -4.89 -11.26 -16.06
C ALA A 305 -6.22 -12.03 -16.27
N ASP A 306 -6.26 -13.00 -17.18
CA ASP A 306 -7.46 -13.81 -17.44
C ASP A 306 -7.75 -14.77 -16.28
N THR A 307 -6.70 -15.37 -15.70
CA THR A 307 -6.83 -16.20 -14.50
C THR A 307 -7.37 -15.37 -13.35
N LEU A 308 -6.76 -14.21 -13.09
CA LEU A 308 -7.21 -13.27 -12.07
C LEU A 308 -8.67 -12.85 -12.28
N ARG A 309 -9.06 -12.53 -13.52
CA ARG A 309 -10.45 -12.13 -13.84
C ARG A 309 -11.46 -13.23 -13.52
N GLY A 310 -11.12 -14.48 -13.84
CA GLY A 310 -11.95 -15.63 -13.49
C GLY A 310 -12.07 -15.84 -11.97
N GLU A 311 -11.02 -15.52 -11.21
CA GLU A 311 -11.03 -15.58 -9.75
C GLU A 311 -11.88 -14.46 -9.12
N VAL A 312 -11.73 -13.22 -9.60
CA VAL A 312 -12.57 -12.07 -9.23
C VAL A 312 -14.05 -12.40 -9.48
N GLN A 313 -14.39 -12.88 -10.67
CA GLN A 313 -15.76 -13.24 -11.01
C GLN A 313 -16.33 -14.32 -10.08
N ARG A 314 -15.53 -15.34 -9.75
CA ARG A 314 -15.98 -16.42 -8.88
C ARG A 314 -16.25 -15.96 -7.46
N ILE A 315 -15.42 -15.08 -6.89
CA ILE A 315 -15.70 -14.47 -5.58
C ILE A 315 -16.94 -13.59 -5.65
N ALA A 316 -17.06 -12.76 -6.68
CA ALA A 316 -18.22 -11.89 -6.86
C ALA A 316 -19.53 -12.69 -6.92
N GLU A 317 -19.56 -13.77 -7.70
CA GLU A 317 -20.71 -14.67 -7.82
C GLU A 317 -20.99 -15.43 -6.52
N ALA A 318 -19.96 -16.01 -5.89
CA ALA A 318 -20.13 -16.82 -4.69
C ALA A 318 -20.52 -15.98 -3.48
N ALA A 319 -19.95 -14.78 -3.33
CA ALA A 319 -20.21 -13.92 -2.19
C ALA A 319 -21.34 -12.92 -2.44
N GLY A 320 -21.82 -12.74 -3.67
CA GLY A 320 -22.86 -11.77 -4.01
C GLY A 320 -22.43 -10.32 -3.76
N VAL A 321 -21.18 -9.99 -4.09
CA VAL A 321 -20.56 -8.67 -3.88
C VAL A 321 -19.82 -8.21 -5.12
N GLU A 322 -19.52 -6.91 -5.21
CA GLU A 322 -18.49 -6.41 -6.12
C GLU A 322 -17.11 -6.69 -5.51
N CYS A 323 -16.34 -7.60 -6.10
CA CYS A 323 -15.01 -7.95 -5.62
C CYS A 323 -13.98 -6.89 -6.09
N ALA A 324 -13.84 -5.82 -5.32
CA ALA A 324 -12.98 -4.68 -5.66
C ALA A 324 -11.53 -4.82 -5.17
N GLY A 325 -11.32 -5.54 -4.07
CA GLY A 325 -10.05 -5.61 -3.35
C GLY A 325 -9.32 -6.93 -3.51
N ASN A 326 -7.98 -6.88 -3.48
CA ASN A 326 -7.13 -8.07 -3.49
C ASN A 326 -6.01 -8.01 -2.45
N ARG A 327 -5.65 -9.18 -1.91
CA ARG A 327 -4.31 -9.44 -1.39
C ARG A 327 -3.82 -10.76 -1.97
N HIS A 328 -2.72 -10.73 -2.69
CA HIS A 328 -2.16 -11.90 -3.35
C HIS A 328 -1.63 -12.87 -2.30
N HIS A 329 -1.96 -14.15 -2.43
CA HIS A 329 -1.45 -15.19 -1.55
C HIS A 329 0.08 -15.16 -1.48
N TYR A 330 0.63 -15.21 -0.27
CA TYR A 330 2.07 -15.04 0.03
C TYR A 330 2.66 -13.69 -0.43
N TRP A 331 1.83 -12.67 -0.70
CA TRP A 331 2.26 -11.44 -1.39
C TRP A 331 3.07 -11.71 -2.68
N HIS A 332 2.76 -12.83 -3.35
CA HIS A 332 3.58 -13.39 -4.41
C HIS A 332 3.34 -12.69 -5.77
N LEU A 333 3.89 -11.49 -5.87
CA LEU A 333 4.00 -10.73 -7.10
C LEU A 333 5.18 -11.26 -7.94
N ASP A 334 5.14 -11.05 -9.26
CA ASP A 334 6.26 -11.39 -10.15
C ASP A 334 7.57 -10.76 -9.61
N PRO A 335 8.57 -11.57 -9.21
CA PRO A 335 9.81 -11.09 -8.60
C PRO A 335 10.62 -10.12 -9.48
N ALA A 336 10.55 -10.31 -10.80
CA ALA A 336 11.26 -9.49 -11.77
C ALA A 336 10.45 -8.24 -12.16
N ALA A 337 9.12 -8.29 -12.02
CA ALA A 337 8.25 -7.20 -12.41
C ALA A 337 7.00 -7.08 -11.50
N PRO A 338 7.15 -6.66 -10.23
CA PRO A 338 6.00 -6.55 -9.31
C PRO A 338 4.91 -5.62 -9.87
N ASN A 339 5.31 -4.50 -10.47
CA ASN A 339 4.40 -3.49 -11.04
C ASN A 339 3.61 -4.02 -12.26
N GLU A 340 4.18 -4.99 -12.99
CA GLU A 340 3.49 -5.69 -14.09
C GLU A 340 2.42 -6.64 -13.55
N THR A 341 2.63 -7.25 -12.37
CA THR A 341 1.59 -8.02 -11.70
C THR A 341 0.43 -7.13 -11.28
N LEU A 342 0.73 -5.96 -10.69
CA LEU A 342 -0.28 -4.99 -10.27
C LEU A 342 -1.06 -4.42 -11.46
N ARG A 343 -0.42 -4.29 -12.63
CA ARG A 343 -1.12 -3.99 -13.89
C ARG A 343 -2.12 -5.07 -14.27
N ARG A 344 -1.74 -6.36 -14.15
CA ARG A 344 -2.64 -7.50 -14.42
C ARG A 344 -3.78 -7.58 -13.43
N HIS A 345 -3.56 -7.22 -12.16
CA HIS A 345 -4.62 -7.07 -11.17
C HIS A 345 -5.65 -6.02 -11.61
N ALA A 346 -5.18 -4.85 -12.05
CA ALA A 346 -6.06 -3.81 -12.57
C ALA A 346 -6.87 -4.28 -13.80
N GLU A 347 -6.24 -5.00 -14.73
CA GLU A 347 -6.89 -5.56 -15.93
C GLU A 347 -7.87 -6.70 -15.64
N ALA A 348 -7.78 -7.30 -14.45
CA ALA A 348 -8.74 -8.27 -13.95
C ALA A 348 -9.99 -7.61 -13.32
N GLY A 349 -10.01 -6.28 -13.17
CA GLY A 349 -11.12 -5.51 -12.59
C GLY A 349 -10.95 -5.15 -11.12
N LEU A 350 -9.81 -5.45 -10.50
CA LEU A 350 -9.51 -5.03 -9.13
C LEU A 350 -9.28 -3.52 -9.08
N GLN A 351 -9.89 -2.86 -8.10
CA GLN A 351 -9.79 -1.42 -7.90
C GLN A 351 -8.65 -1.06 -6.93
N TYR A 352 -8.43 -1.90 -5.92
CA TYR A 352 -7.31 -1.75 -5.01
C TYR A 352 -6.61 -3.09 -4.72
N ASP A 353 -5.36 -3.01 -4.29
CA ASP A 353 -4.56 -4.17 -3.89
C ASP A 353 -3.73 -3.85 -2.64
N SER A 354 -3.56 -4.86 -1.78
CA SER A 354 -2.84 -4.79 -0.51
C SER A 354 -1.68 -5.80 -0.47
N SER A 355 -1.06 -6.08 -1.62
CA SER A 355 -0.05 -7.14 -1.78
C SER A 355 1.40 -6.66 -1.67
N LEU A 356 1.64 -5.35 -1.58
CA LEU A 356 2.98 -4.80 -1.36
C LEU A 356 3.40 -4.86 0.12
N GLY A 357 3.29 -6.03 0.74
CA GLY A 357 3.83 -6.33 2.06
C GLY A 357 5.22 -6.98 2.01
N LEU A 358 5.77 -7.29 3.18
CA LEU A 358 7.09 -7.89 3.39
C LEU A 358 6.98 -9.10 4.32
N GLU A 359 7.35 -10.30 3.87
CA GLU A 359 7.19 -11.56 4.61
C GLU A 359 7.89 -11.59 6.00
N TYR A 360 9.07 -10.98 6.11
CA TYR A 360 9.86 -11.05 7.33
C TYR A 360 9.77 -9.80 8.20
N TYR A 361 9.46 -8.64 7.62
CA TYR A 361 9.65 -7.35 8.27
C TYR A 361 8.32 -6.59 8.38
N PRO A 362 7.90 -6.13 9.57
CA PRO A 362 6.84 -5.16 9.65
C PRO A 362 7.34 -3.79 9.15
N GLY A 363 6.47 -3.03 8.49
CA GLY A 363 6.80 -1.76 7.88
C GLY A 363 6.26 -1.61 6.46
N PHE A 364 6.60 -0.48 5.83
CA PHE A 364 6.02 -0.06 4.57
C PHE A 364 6.99 -0.29 3.41
N ARG A 365 6.78 -1.36 2.64
CA ARG A 365 7.66 -1.82 1.54
C ARG A 365 8.09 -0.72 0.57
N ARG A 366 7.16 0.17 0.19
CA ARG A 366 7.39 1.27 -0.77
C ARG A 366 7.62 2.62 -0.09
N GLY A 367 7.98 2.63 1.19
CA GLY A 367 8.30 3.85 1.94
C GLY A 367 7.14 4.83 2.08
N ILE A 368 5.90 4.35 1.99
CA ILE A 368 4.68 5.15 2.08
C ILE A 368 3.62 4.39 2.90
N CYS A 369 2.96 5.10 3.82
CA CYS A 369 1.87 4.58 4.65
C CYS A 369 0.50 5.16 4.24
N HIS A 370 0.34 5.52 2.97
CA HIS A 370 -0.87 6.12 2.42
C HIS A 370 -1.29 5.35 1.17
N PRO A 371 -2.58 5.40 0.79
CA PRO A 371 -3.01 4.92 -0.51
C PRO A 371 -2.26 5.66 -1.63
N PHE A 372 -1.80 4.93 -2.65
CA PHE A 372 -1.11 5.53 -3.78
C PHE A 372 -1.31 4.74 -5.07
N ARG A 373 -1.14 5.41 -6.20
CA ARG A 373 -1.12 4.74 -7.52
C ARG A 373 0.28 4.23 -7.80
N VAL A 374 0.39 2.99 -8.26
CA VAL A 374 1.70 2.42 -8.64
C VAL A 374 2.11 2.94 -10.00
N PHE A 375 3.34 3.41 -10.15
CA PHE A 375 3.88 3.74 -11.46
C PHE A 375 4.33 2.49 -12.22
N HIS A 376 3.93 2.39 -13.49
CA HIS A 376 4.37 1.32 -14.37
C HIS A 376 5.43 1.83 -15.34
N GLU A 377 6.66 1.39 -15.15
CA GLU A 377 7.87 1.90 -15.82
C GLU A 377 7.77 1.77 -17.34
N GLY A 378 7.31 0.61 -17.84
CA GLY A 378 7.16 0.38 -19.28
C GLY A 378 6.06 1.22 -19.95
N ARG A 379 5.11 1.75 -19.17
CA ARG A 379 4.03 2.63 -19.67
C ARG A 379 4.33 4.10 -19.38
N ARG A 380 5.32 4.37 -18.50
CA ARG A 380 5.65 5.68 -17.94
C ARG A 380 4.40 6.42 -17.42
N ALA A 381 3.55 5.70 -16.68
CA ALA A 381 2.30 6.23 -16.16
C ALA A 381 1.87 5.50 -14.88
N PRO A 382 1.13 6.16 -13.97
CA PRO A 382 0.46 5.48 -12.86
C PRO A 382 -0.59 4.49 -13.37
N LEU A 383 -0.75 3.38 -12.66
CA LEU A 383 -1.79 2.38 -12.88
C LEU A 383 -3.12 2.86 -12.28
N PRO A 384 -4.26 2.39 -12.82
CA PRO A 384 -5.56 2.72 -12.28
C PRO A 384 -5.83 2.05 -10.91
N ILE A 385 -5.14 0.94 -10.59
CA ILE A 385 -5.25 0.27 -9.29
C ILE A 385 -4.55 1.09 -8.19
N VAL A 386 -5.18 1.13 -7.02
CA VAL A 386 -4.63 1.79 -5.82
C VAL A 386 -3.98 0.75 -4.92
N GLN A 387 -2.78 1.04 -4.44
CA GLN A 387 -2.12 0.24 -3.42
C GLN A 387 -2.48 0.74 -2.03
N LEU A 388 -2.86 -0.18 -1.15
CA LEU A 388 -3.03 0.05 0.28
C LEU A 388 -1.88 -0.66 1.01
N PRO A 389 -0.86 0.06 1.50
CA PRO A 389 0.32 -0.56 2.10
C PRO A 389 -0.02 -1.34 3.38
N PRO A 390 0.27 -2.65 3.44
CA PRO A 390 0.25 -3.38 4.71
C PRO A 390 1.31 -2.81 5.66
N ALA A 391 0.94 -2.63 6.92
CA ALA A 391 1.88 -2.21 7.96
C ALA A 391 2.53 -3.41 8.65
N TRP A 392 1.77 -4.46 8.95
CA TRP A 392 2.30 -5.73 9.45
C TRP A 392 1.35 -6.89 9.25
N MET A 393 1.92 -8.10 9.36
CA MET A 393 1.20 -9.37 9.43
C MET A 393 1.36 -9.99 10.83
N ASP A 394 0.42 -10.83 11.24
CA ASP A 394 0.42 -11.57 12.51
C ASP A 394 1.77 -12.27 12.83
N ASP A 395 2.34 -12.99 11.87
CA ASP A 395 3.60 -13.72 11.94
C ASP A 395 4.79 -12.81 12.35
N HIS A 396 4.78 -11.52 11.99
CA HIS A 396 5.84 -10.56 12.31
C HIS A 396 6.09 -10.43 13.81
N PHE A 397 5.03 -10.55 14.61
CA PHE A 397 5.06 -10.34 16.05
C PHE A 397 5.00 -11.63 16.87
N ASP A 398 5.13 -12.78 16.20
CA ASP A 398 5.21 -14.09 16.85
C ASP A 398 6.28 -15.00 16.22
N ARG A 399 6.00 -15.58 15.05
CA ARG A 399 6.87 -16.58 14.42
C ARG A 399 8.14 -16.02 13.81
N ARG A 400 8.16 -14.72 13.49
CA ARG A 400 9.29 -14.06 12.81
C ARG A 400 10.19 -13.24 13.74
N LEU A 401 9.93 -13.19 15.05
CA LEU A 401 10.69 -12.37 16.00
C LEU A 401 12.21 -12.60 15.94
N ALA A 402 12.62 -13.87 15.79
CA ALA A 402 14.04 -14.20 15.63
C ALA A 402 14.61 -13.74 14.27
N ARG A 403 13.82 -13.79 13.20
CA ARG A 403 14.23 -13.42 11.83
C ARG A 403 14.34 -11.90 11.66
N ASN A 404 13.46 -11.14 12.31
CA ASN A 404 13.39 -9.69 12.19
C ASN A 404 14.03 -8.93 13.36
N GLY A 405 14.54 -9.64 14.37
CA GLY A 405 15.26 -9.06 15.49
C GLY A 405 14.39 -8.24 16.46
N ILE A 406 13.06 -8.35 16.37
CA ILE A 406 12.15 -7.61 17.25
C ILE A 406 12.09 -8.28 18.62
N THR A 407 12.47 -7.52 19.65
CA THR A 407 12.43 -7.95 21.06
C THR A 407 11.18 -7.47 21.80
N ASP A 408 10.60 -6.35 21.37
CA ASP A 408 9.36 -5.78 21.90
C ASP A 408 8.34 -5.56 20.77
N PRO A 409 7.41 -6.52 20.57
CA PRO A 409 6.39 -6.43 19.53
C PRO A 409 5.43 -5.25 19.72
N ASP A 410 5.08 -4.90 20.96
CA ASP A 410 4.14 -3.83 21.27
C ASP A 410 4.77 -2.47 20.92
N ALA A 411 6.03 -2.26 21.29
CA ALA A 411 6.78 -1.07 20.88
C ALA A 411 6.99 -0.99 19.37
N ALA A 412 7.25 -2.11 18.69
CA ALA A 412 7.43 -2.13 17.24
C ALA A 412 6.14 -1.76 16.48
N ALA A 413 5.01 -2.36 16.83
CA ALA A 413 3.72 -2.03 16.25
C ALA A 413 3.28 -0.59 16.56
N ARG A 414 3.55 -0.12 17.79
CA ARG A 414 3.26 1.27 18.17
C ARG A 414 4.06 2.28 17.35
N ARG A 415 5.33 2.01 17.00
CA ARG A 415 6.09 2.91 16.11
C ARG A 415 5.43 3.08 14.73
N LEU A 416 4.88 2.00 14.16
CA LEU A 416 4.17 2.04 12.89
C LEU A 416 2.85 2.83 12.99
N LEU A 417 2.12 2.65 14.09
CA LEU A 417 0.91 3.42 14.36
C LEU A 417 1.22 4.91 14.56
N ASP A 418 2.26 5.22 15.34
CA ASP A 418 2.64 6.59 15.67
C ASP A 418 3.13 7.36 14.43
N VAL A 419 3.90 6.72 13.53
CA VAL A 419 4.32 7.37 12.28
C VAL A 419 3.15 7.58 11.32
N ALA A 420 2.19 6.64 11.27
CA ALA A 420 0.97 6.81 10.48
C ALA A 420 0.11 7.96 11.04
N ARG A 421 -0.05 8.07 12.37
CA ARG A 421 -0.72 9.22 13.02
C ARG A 421 -0.03 10.54 12.69
N ALA A 422 1.29 10.60 12.84
CA ALA A 422 2.07 11.81 12.61
C ALA A 422 1.98 12.30 11.15
N THR A 423 1.77 11.39 10.21
CA THR A 423 1.71 11.69 8.77
C THR A 423 0.30 11.70 8.20
N ARG A 424 -0.74 11.44 9.02
CA ARG A 424 -2.15 11.30 8.59
C ARG A 424 -2.41 10.13 7.65
N GLY A 425 -1.61 9.07 7.77
CA GLY A 425 -1.66 7.87 6.95
C GLY A 425 -2.68 6.83 7.41
N ILE A 426 -2.42 5.60 6.97
CA ILE A 426 -3.24 4.43 7.24
C ILE A 426 -2.40 3.32 7.86
N VAL A 427 -3.07 2.44 8.59
CA VAL A 427 -2.52 1.19 9.10
C VAL A 427 -3.42 0.05 8.64
N VAL A 428 -2.93 -0.75 7.69
CA VAL A 428 -3.61 -1.98 7.26
C VAL A 428 -2.88 -3.16 7.88
N VAL A 429 -3.58 -3.94 8.69
CA VAL A 429 -3.02 -5.13 9.33
C VAL A 429 -3.51 -6.39 8.64
N ASP A 430 -2.66 -7.40 8.56
CA ASP A 430 -2.97 -8.70 7.98
C ASP A 430 -2.92 -9.80 9.04
N TYR A 431 -4.06 -10.39 9.34
CA TYR A 431 -4.16 -11.51 10.28
C TYR A 431 -4.86 -12.66 9.58
N HIS A 432 -4.30 -13.86 9.62
CA HIS A 432 -5.01 -15.00 9.08
C HIS A 432 -6.32 -15.19 9.84
N SER A 433 -7.42 -15.46 9.14
CA SER A 433 -8.77 -15.54 9.73
C SER A 433 -8.85 -16.50 10.94
N ARG A 434 -8.06 -17.58 10.90
CA ARG A 434 -7.87 -18.59 11.97
C ARG A 434 -7.13 -18.09 13.22
N GLY A 435 -6.57 -16.89 13.19
CA GLY A 435 -5.69 -16.33 14.21
C GLY A 435 -6.36 -16.04 15.55
N MET A 436 -7.69 -16.12 15.63
CA MET A 436 -8.42 -16.07 16.91
C MET A 436 -8.41 -17.41 17.67
N ASN A 437 -8.06 -18.52 17.01
CA ASN A 437 -7.91 -19.79 17.70
C ASN A 437 -6.63 -19.79 18.57
N ALA A 438 -6.80 -19.47 19.86
CA ALA A 438 -5.72 -19.40 20.85
C ALA A 438 -5.04 -20.74 21.16
N ASP A 439 -5.62 -21.89 20.79
CA ASP A 439 -4.94 -23.19 20.99
C ASP A 439 -3.72 -23.35 20.08
N PHE A 440 -3.80 -22.77 18.88
CA PHE A 440 -2.75 -22.79 17.86
C PHE A 440 -2.01 -21.46 17.78
N TYR A 441 -2.71 -20.35 18.00
CA TYR A 441 -2.23 -18.99 17.81
C TYR A 441 -2.46 -18.14 19.08
N PRO A 442 -1.82 -18.49 20.22
CA PRO A 442 -2.07 -17.79 21.49
C PRO A 442 -1.71 -16.29 21.45
N ARG A 443 -0.94 -15.85 20.45
CA ARG A 443 -0.43 -14.49 20.31
C ARG A 443 -0.87 -13.77 19.02
N TYR A 444 -1.78 -14.32 18.22
CA TYR A 444 -2.22 -13.62 16.99
C TYR A 444 -3.39 -12.69 17.33
N GLY A 445 -4.63 -13.13 17.11
CA GLY A 445 -5.84 -12.37 17.42
C GLY A 445 -5.89 -11.87 18.86
N PRO A 446 -5.58 -12.68 19.88
CA PRO A 446 -5.56 -12.23 21.28
C PRO A 446 -4.57 -11.09 21.55
N TRP A 447 -3.39 -11.09 20.91
CA TRP A 447 -2.45 -9.97 21.08
C TRP A 447 -2.95 -8.72 20.36
N LEU A 448 -3.51 -8.85 19.16
CA LEU A 448 -4.07 -7.71 18.43
C LEU A 448 -5.22 -7.05 19.19
N ASP A 449 -6.12 -7.83 19.79
CA ASP A 449 -7.21 -7.30 20.64
C ASP A 449 -6.63 -6.49 21.80
N GLN A 450 -5.61 -7.02 22.47
CA GLN A 450 -4.96 -6.34 23.59
C GLN A 450 -4.15 -5.11 23.16
N PHE A 451 -3.47 -5.16 22.02
CA PHE A 451 -2.79 -4.01 21.43
C PHE A 451 -3.80 -2.92 21.08
N ALA A 452 -4.92 -3.30 20.45
CA ALA A 452 -5.97 -2.39 20.03
C ALA A 452 -6.60 -1.67 21.23
N LEU A 453 -6.92 -2.42 22.29
CA LEU A 453 -7.43 -1.87 23.56
C LEU A 453 -6.48 -0.87 24.22
N ARG A 454 -5.16 -1.06 24.09
CA ARG A 454 -4.16 -0.17 24.70
C ARG A 454 -3.88 1.07 23.87
N HIS A 455 -3.91 0.96 22.54
CA HIS A 455 -3.27 1.93 21.66
C HIS A 455 -4.20 2.56 20.62
N LEU A 456 -5.39 2.01 20.37
CA LEU A 456 -6.38 2.61 19.46
C LEU A 456 -7.39 3.43 20.26
N ASP A 457 -7.02 4.69 20.47
CA ASP A 457 -7.83 5.72 21.14
C ASP A 457 -8.70 6.49 20.13
N SER A 458 -9.28 7.62 20.55
CA SER A 458 -10.13 8.47 19.71
C SER A 458 -9.42 9.16 18.55
N SER A 459 -8.08 9.06 18.46
CA SER A 459 -7.35 9.54 17.29
C SER A 459 -7.34 8.52 16.13
N VAL A 460 -7.93 7.35 16.31
CA VAL A 460 -7.99 6.29 15.30
C VAL A 460 -9.40 6.21 14.71
N CYS A 461 -9.48 6.33 13.39
CA CYS A 461 -10.69 6.05 12.64
C CYS A 461 -10.63 4.61 12.12
N GLY A 462 -11.49 3.73 12.63
CA GLY A 462 -11.62 2.39 12.08
C GLY A 462 -12.30 2.44 10.71
N MET A 463 -11.71 1.80 9.70
CA MET A 463 -12.27 1.74 8.33
C MET A 463 -11.97 0.39 7.68
N THR A 464 -12.78 -0.06 6.73
CA THR A 464 -12.38 -1.17 5.86
C THR A 464 -11.40 -0.70 4.77
N PRO A 465 -10.56 -1.58 4.19
CA PRO A 465 -9.69 -1.22 3.08
C PRO A 465 -10.43 -0.55 1.90
N GLY A 466 -11.62 -1.04 1.55
CA GLY A 466 -12.46 -0.45 0.51
C GLY A 466 -13.01 0.94 0.86
N GLU A 467 -13.27 1.23 2.14
CA GLU A 467 -13.61 2.58 2.60
C GLU A 467 -12.42 3.54 2.45
N ILE A 468 -11.23 3.11 2.86
CA ILE A 468 -9.98 3.87 2.69
C ILE A 468 -9.73 4.15 1.19
N HIS A 469 -9.92 3.15 0.33
CA HIS A 469 -9.80 3.28 -1.11
C HIS A 469 -10.77 4.33 -1.68
N ARG A 470 -12.06 4.29 -1.30
CA ARG A 470 -13.04 5.29 -1.75
C ARG A 470 -12.70 6.69 -1.27
N ALA A 471 -12.29 6.83 -0.01
CA ALA A 471 -11.82 8.10 0.55
C ALA A 471 -10.62 8.66 -0.24
N PHE A 472 -9.69 7.79 -0.63
CA PHE A 472 -8.57 8.17 -1.50
C PHE A 472 -9.04 8.67 -2.87
N LEU A 473 -9.89 7.92 -3.56
CA LEU A 473 -10.37 8.31 -4.89
C LEU A 473 -11.13 9.65 -4.87
N ALA A 474 -12.02 9.83 -3.89
CA ALA A 474 -12.78 11.07 -3.76
C ALA A 474 -11.85 12.28 -3.52
N ARG A 475 -10.84 12.11 -2.68
CA ARG A 475 -9.85 13.15 -2.40
C ARG A 475 -8.94 13.43 -3.59
N GLU A 476 -8.47 12.38 -4.26
CA GLU A 476 -7.64 12.49 -5.46
C GLU A 476 -8.38 13.24 -6.57
N GLU A 477 -9.67 12.95 -6.82
CA GLU A 477 -10.47 13.64 -7.82
C GLU A 477 -10.61 15.14 -7.54
N LEU A 478 -10.81 15.52 -6.26
CA LEU A 478 -10.88 16.93 -5.86
C LEU A 478 -9.54 17.65 -6.08
N LEU A 479 -8.42 17.01 -5.72
CA LEU A 479 -7.08 17.56 -5.90
C LEU A 479 -6.71 17.69 -7.38
N GLU A 480 -7.03 16.68 -8.20
CA GLU A 480 -6.79 16.70 -9.65
C GLU A 480 -7.63 17.77 -10.34
N ARG A 481 -8.90 17.94 -9.98
CA ARG A 481 -9.75 19.03 -10.52
C ARG A 481 -9.24 20.42 -10.20
N ALA A 482 -8.61 20.58 -9.03
CA ALA A 482 -8.01 21.84 -8.61
C ALA A 482 -6.58 22.03 -9.18
N SER A 483 -5.97 20.99 -9.72
CA SER A 483 -4.60 21.03 -10.23
C SER A 483 -4.53 21.42 -11.71
N VAL A 484 -3.41 22.04 -12.09
CA VAL A 484 -3.11 22.46 -13.46
C VAL A 484 -1.69 22.02 -13.81
N ASP A 485 -1.50 21.50 -15.02
CA ASP A 485 -0.17 21.17 -15.54
C ASP A 485 0.07 21.88 -16.88
N THR A 486 0.90 22.91 -16.86
CA THR A 486 1.32 23.65 -18.07
C THR A 486 2.66 23.18 -18.61
N THR A 487 3.27 22.14 -18.01
CA THR A 487 4.51 21.53 -18.49
C THR A 487 4.26 20.51 -19.60
N SER A 488 3.08 19.89 -19.55
CA SER A 488 2.57 19.00 -20.60
C SER A 488 2.13 19.82 -21.83
N PRO A 489 2.50 19.41 -23.06
CA PRO A 489 1.94 20.04 -24.25
C PRO A 489 0.42 19.84 -24.23
N SER A 490 -0.32 20.95 -24.31
CA SER A 490 -1.79 20.94 -24.37
C SER A 490 -2.25 19.90 -25.40
N PRO A 491 -3.24 19.04 -25.11
CA PRO A 491 -3.80 18.17 -26.14
C PRO A 491 -4.31 19.11 -27.23
N LEU A 492 -3.61 19.13 -28.37
CA LEU A 492 -4.03 19.83 -29.57
C LEU A 492 -5.52 19.55 -29.75
N ALA A 493 -6.31 20.63 -29.80
CA ALA A 493 -7.71 20.58 -30.16
C ALA A 493 -7.85 19.65 -31.36
N VAL A 494 -8.43 18.47 -31.14
CA VAL A 494 -8.90 17.61 -32.21
C VAL A 494 -9.99 18.43 -32.88
N THR A 495 -9.60 19.12 -33.95
CA THR A 495 -10.54 19.71 -34.88
C THR A 495 -11.50 18.59 -35.27
N PRO A 496 -12.83 18.78 -35.16
CA PRO A 496 -13.77 17.76 -35.55
C PRO A 496 -13.54 17.50 -37.04
N ARG A 497 -13.05 16.30 -37.37
CA ARG A 497 -13.04 15.83 -38.75
C ARG A 497 -14.48 15.94 -39.23
N SER A 498 -14.71 16.83 -40.18
CA SER A 498 -15.96 16.95 -40.93
C SER A 498 -16.39 15.55 -41.38
N ALA A 499 -17.61 15.16 -41.00
CA ALA A 499 -18.22 13.91 -41.43
C ALA A 499 -18.18 13.81 -42.96
N PRO A 500 -17.90 12.64 -43.53
CA PRO A 500 -17.99 12.45 -44.97
C PRO A 500 -19.45 12.56 -45.39
N SER A 501 -19.70 13.41 -46.39
CA SER A 501 -20.98 13.51 -47.09
C SER A 501 -21.42 12.15 -47.66
N PRO A 502 -22.70 11.78 -47.56
CA PRO A 502 -23.18 10.49 -48.07
C PRO A 502 -23.13 10.49 -49.60
N SER A 503 -22.37 9.54 -50.16
CA SER A 503 -22.43 9.25 -51.58
C SER A 503 -23.78 8.62 -51.91
N THR A 504 -24.57 9.31 -52.71
CA THR A 504 -25.78 8.77 -53.33
C THR A 504 -25.38 7.74 -54.38
N SER A 505 -25.71 6.48 -54.09
CA SER A 505 -25.86 5.42 -55.07
C SER A 505 -26.93 5.82 -56.09
N ALA A 506 -26.57 5.85 -57.37
CA ALA A 506 -27.50 5.83 -58.49
C ALA A 506 -27.03 4.74 -59.47
N VAL A 507 -27.88 3.73 -59.64
CA VAL A 507 -27.91 2.69 -60.68
C VAL A 507 -29.40 2.61 -61.06
N PRO A 508 -29.80 2.54 -62.34
CA PRO A 508 -29.23 1.73 -63.43
C PRO A 508 -28.34 2.44 -64.42
#